data_AF-A0A4Y2FVN6-F1
#
_entry.id   AF-A0A4Y2FVN6-F1
#
_cell.length_a   1.000
_cell.length_b   1.000
_cell.length_c   1.000
_cell.angle_alpha   90.00
_cell.angle_beta   90.00
_cell.angle_gamma   90.00
#
_symmetry.space_group_name_H-M   'P 1'
#
loop_
_entity.id
_entity.type
_entity.pdbx_description
1 polymer ?
#
loop_
_entity_poly.entity_id
_entity_poly.type
_entity_poly.pdbx_seq_one_letter_code
_entity_poly.pdbx_strand_id
1 'polypeptide(L)' 'MWGQCLLISPVLTPGAKSLRMYLPDVEWWHFKGTESHLEQVRKDYFDEHEIIEDIPLHVRGGCIIPTEDYQMKNK' A
#
# COMPACT_ATOMS: atom_id res chain seq x y z
N MET A 1 0.83 -6.71 8.16
CA MET A 1 -0.42 -6.91 7.40
C MET A 1 -1.60 -6.66 8.32
N TRP A 2 -2.67 -6.07 7.79
CA TRP A 2 -3.95 -5.98 8.48
C TRP A 2 -4.91 -7.03 7.91
N GLY A 3 -5.16 -8.07 8.72
CA GLY A 3 -5.84 -9.26 8.24
C GLY A 3 -5.10 -9.91 7.06
N GLN A 4 -5.86 -10.52 6.15
CA GLN A 4 -5.32 -11.20 4.96
C GLN A 4 -5.24 -10.31 3.73
N CYS A 5 -5.81 -9.10 3.78
CA CYS A 5 -6.16 -8.33 2.59
C CYS A 5 -5.38 -7.03 2.42
N LEU A 6 -4.78 -6.49 3.49
CA LEU A 6 -4.04 -5.22 3.41
C LEU A 6 -2.59 -5.40 3.86
N LEU A 7 -1.67 -5.06 2.96
CA LEU A 7 -0.26 -4.90 3.24
C LEU A 7 0.03 -3.41 3.46
N ILE A 8 0.80 -3.12 4.50
CA ILE A 8 1.23 -1.76 4.86
C ILE A 8 2.75 -1.81 4.92
N SER A 9 3.40 -0.96 4.15
CA SER A 9 4.87 -0.93 4.02
C SER A 9 5.39 0.42 4.53
N PRO A 10 5.59 0.57 5.85
CA PRO A 10 5.99 1.86 6.41
C PRO A 10 7.45 2.20 6.10
N VAL A 11 7.72 3.50 5.95
CA VAL A 11 9.07 4.05 5.89
C VAL A 11 9.62 4.14 7.31
N LEU A 12 10.75 3.51 7.58
CA LEU A 12 11.32 3.39 8.94
C LEU A 12 12.63 4.17 9.14
N THR A 13 13.17 4.74 8.07
CA THR A 13 14.45 5.43 8.08
C THR A 13 14.24 6.94 7.97
N PRO A 14 14.74 7.75 8.92
CA PRO A 14 14.64 9.21 8.84
C PRO A 14 15.24 9.75 7.54
N GLY A 15 14.47 10.60 6.84
CA GLY A 15 14.91 11.25 5.61
C GLY A 15 14.97 10.35 4.37
N ALA A 16 14.51 9.09 4.45
CA ALA A 16 14.41 8.22 3.28
C ALA A 16 13.40 8.76 2.26
N LYS A 17 13.75 8.64 0.98
CA LYS A 17 12.92 9.05 -0.17
C LYS A 17 12.50 7.89 -1.07
N SER A 18 12.93 6.68 -0.73
CA SER A 18 12.45 5.44 -1.31
C SER A 18 12.35 4.35 -0.26
N LEU A 19 11.56 3.33 -0.56
CA LEU A 19 11.38 2.14 0.25
C LEU A 19 11.60 0.91 -0.60
N ARG A 20 12.57 0.07 -0.22
CA ARG A 20 12.69 -1.27 -0.80
C ARG A 20 11.70 -2.21 -0.11
N MET A 21 10.68 -2.66 -0.83
CA MET A 21 9.64 -3.53 -0.28
C MET A 21 9.44 -4.79 -1.11
N TYR A 22 8.95 -5.85 -0.47
CA TYR A 22 8.69 -7.15 -1.08
C TYR A 22 7.18 -7.38 -1.22
N LEU A 23 6.74 -7.83 -2.39
CA LEU A 23 5.38 -8.31 -2.61
C LEU A 23 5.33 -9.83 -2.61
N PRO A 24 4.52 -10.46 -1.74
CA PRO A 24 4.29 -11.90 -1.78
C PRO A 24 3.73 -12.40 -3.12
N ASP A 25 3.77 -13.72 -3.32
CA ASP A 25 3.37 -14.40 -4.56
C ASP A 25 1.84 -14.43 -4.76
N VAL A 26 1.26 -13.25 -5.00
CA VAL A 26 -0.15 -13.01 -5.32
C VAL A 26 -0.26 -11.65 -6.02
N GLU A 27 -1.43 -11.35 -6.57
CA GLU A 27 -1.74 -10.01 -7.09
C GLU A 27 -1.85 -8.99 -5.95
N TRP A 28 -1.33 -7.79 -6.22
CA TRP A 28 -1.39 -6.66 -5.31
C TRP A 28 -1.81 -5.41 -6.07
N TRP A 29 -2.75 -4.67 -5.52
CA TRP A 29 -3.17 -3.37 -6.02
C TRP A 29 -2.60 -2.29 -5.10
N HIS A 30 -1.81 -1.38 -5.65
CA HIS A 30 -1.42 -0.16 -4.93
C HIS A 30 -2.71 0.65 -4.70
N PHE A 31 -3.07 0.84 -3.44
CA PHE A 31 -4.30 1.50 -3.03
C PHE A 31 -4.06 3.00 -2.80
N LYS A 32 -4.55 3.81 -3.74
CA LYS A 32 -4.38 5.27 -3.76
C LYS A 32 -5.66 5.97 -4.24
N GLY A 33 -6.80 5.54 -3.71
CA GLY A 33 -8.11 6.06 -4.11
C GLY A 33 -8.37 5.86 -5.62
N THR A 34 -8.61 6.94 -6.36
CA THR A 34 -8.86 6.90 -7.81
C THR A 34 -7.62 6.56 -8.64
N GLU A 35 -6.41 6.68 -8.06
CA GLU A 35 -5.14 6.37 -8.72
C GLU A 35 -4.67 4.92 -8.45
N SER A 36 -5.54 4.11 -7.83
CA SER A 36 -5.21 2.72 -7.53
C SER A 36 -4.94 1.92 -8.81
N HIS A 37 -3.89 1.11 -8.78
CA HIS A 37 -3.45 0.33 -9.95
C HIS A 37 -2.82 -1.00 -9.54
N LEU A 38 -2.77 -1.93 -10.50
CA LEU A 38 -2.17 -3.24 -10.30
C LEU A 38 -0.64 -3.13 -10.33
N GLU A 39 0.00 -3.70 -9.31
CA GLU A 39 1.45 -3.83 -9.26
C GLU A 39 1.95 -4.83 -10.30
N GLN A 40 3.05 -4.48 -10.98
CA GLN A 40 3.68 -5.35 -11.96
C GLN A 40 4.67 -6.33 -11.32
N VAL A 41 4.94 -6.18 -10.03
CA VAL A 41 5.89 -6.99 -9.26
C VAL A 41 5.14 -8.05 -8.46
N ARG A 42 5.68 -9.27 -8.44
CA ARG A 42 5.15 -10.39 -7.64
C ARG A 42 6.28 -11.29 -7.19
N LYS A 43 6.22 -11.73 -5.93
CA LYS A 43 7.25 -12.58 -5.30
C LYS A 43 8.65 -11.99 -5.44
N ASP A 44 8.75 -10.67 -5.39
CA ASP A 44 10.01 -9.97 -5.59
C ASP A 44 10.04 -8.65 -4.82
N TYR A 45 11.24 -8.11 -4.69
CA TYR A 45 11.51 -6.78 -4.15
C TYR A 45 11.50 -5.74 -5.26
N PHE A 46 11.05 -4.54 -4.93
CA PHE A 46 11.20 -3.36 -5.77
C PHE A 46 11.38 -2.12 -4.90
N ASP A 47 11.89 -1.06 -5.52
CA ASP A 47 12.07 0.24 -4.86
C ASP A 47 10.88 1.14 -5.19
N GLU A 48 10.07 1.43 -4.17
CA GLU A 48 8.99 2.41 -4.23
C GLU A 48 9.56 3.80 -3.96
N HIS A 49 9.23 4.77 -4.83
CA HIS A 49 9.75 6.13 -4.79
C HIS A 49 8.67 7.16 -4.45
N GLU A 50 7.39 6.78 -4.51
CA GLU A 50 6.24 7.64 -4.17
C GLU A 50 5.92 7.64 -2.67
N ILE A 51 6.94 7.65 -1.80
CA ILE A 51 6.78 7.51 -0.34
C ILE A 51 6.72 8.84 0.44
N ILE A 52 6.83 9.98 -0.26
CA ILE A 52 6.98 11.29 0.39
C ILE A 52 5.64 11.78 0.94
N GLU A 53 4.58 11.65 0.13
CA GLU A 53 3.24 12.12 0.48
C GLU A 53 2.38 11.00 1.09
N ASP A 54 2.67 9.74 0.75
CA ASP A 54 1.87 8.58 1.13
C ASP A 54 2.72 7.43 1.67
N ILE A 55 2.15 6.66 2.60
CA ILE A 55 2.70 5.36 2.99
C ILE A 55 2.16 4.33 1.98
N PRO A 56 3.02 3.48 1.38
CA PRO A 56 2.55 2.47 0.45
C PRO A 56 1.58 1.48 1.11
N LEU A 57 0.41 1.35 0.49
CA LEU A 57 -0.67 0.45 0.88
C LEU A 57 -1.03 -0.45 -0.29
N HIS A 58 -1.11 -1.76 -0.05
CA HIS A 58 -1.48 -2.72 -1.09
C HIS A 58 -2.64 -3.61 -0.67
N VAL A 59 -3.65 -3.69 -1.54
CA VAL A 59 -4.78 -4.60 -1.40
C VAL A 59 -4.47 -5.90 -2.14
N ARG A 60 -4.63 -7.02 -1.45
CA ARG A 60 -4.42 -8.35 -2.02
C ARG A 60 -5.52 -8.67 -3.05
N GLY A 61 -5.14 -9.17 -4.21
CA GLY A 61 -6.09 -9.68 -5.20
C GLY A 61 -7.01 -10.75 -4.63
N GLY A 62 -8.29 -10.70 -4.98
CA GLY A 62 -9.34 -11.58 -4.45
C GLY A 62 -9.98 -11.11 -3.14
N CYS A 63 -9.53 -9.98 -2.57
CA CYS A 63 -10.18 -9.36 -1.41
C CYS A 63 -11.19 -8.28 -1.82
N ILE A 64 -12.26 -8.15 -1.03
CA ILE A 64 -13.17 -7.01 -1.04
C ILE A 64 -13.02 -6.32 0.33
N ILE A 65 -12.65 -5.04 0.33
CA ILE A 65 -12.50 -4.24 1.55
C ILE A 65 -13.66 -3.23 1.59
N PRO A 66 -14.56 -3.31 2.58
CA PRO A 66 -15.58 -2.28 2.76
C PRO A 66 -14.94 -0.99 3.29
N THR A 67 -15.35 0.15 2.76
CA THR A 67 -14.90 1.48 3.18
C THR A 67 -16.10 2.39 3.48
N GLU A 68 -15.87 3.42 4.29
CA GLU A 68 -16.82 4.50 4.57
C GLU A 68 -16.09 5.84 4.46
N ASP A 69 -16.79 6.87 3.98
CA ASP A 69 -16.21 8.22 3.91
C ASP A 69 -15.88 8.71 5.32
N TYR A 70 -14.60 9.02 5.53
CA TYR A 70 -14.15 9.53 6.81
C TYR A 70 -14.67 10.95 7.05
N GLN A 71 -15.48 11.13 8.09
CA GLN A 71 -15.99 12.41 8.54
C GLN A 71 -15.14 12.95 9.69
N MET A 72 -14.43 14.07 9.44
CA MET A 72 -13.69 14.77 10.48
C MET A 72 -14.65 15.30 11.54
N LYS A 73 -14.57 14.76 12.76
CA LYS A 73 -15.31 15.30 13.90
C LYS A 73 -14.51 16.46 14.48
N ASN A 74 -15.02 17.68 14.34
CA ASN A 74 -14.51 18.83 15.09
C ASN A 74 -14.77 18.56 16.58
N LYS A 75 -13.72 18.19 17.31
CA LYS A 75 -13.71 18.15 18.78
C LYS A 75 -13.19 19.47 19.32
#